data_AF-A0A1V4H084-F1
#
_entry.id   AF-A0A1V4H084-F1
#
_cell.length_a   1.000
_cell.length_b   1.000
_cell.length_c   1.000
_cell.angle_alpha   90.00
_cell.angle_beta   90.00
_cell.angle_gamma   90.00
#
_symmetry.space_group_name_H-M   'P 1'
#
loop_
_entity.id
_entity.type
_entity.pdbx_description
1 polymer ?
#
loop_
_entity_poly.entity_id
_entity_poly.type
_entity_poly.pdbx_seq_one_letter_code
_entity_poly.pdbx_strand_id
1 'polypeptide(L)'
;MTLKERFIHAILFEIGAIVLGMSLILLFSDTEVGLAFGVGFAISFLATVWNFVFNYGFDKVFTAPRETRGVRVRVFHTVAFETGLLIFTIPVMAYLLKLTLWQAFLADLGITLSVMVYALIFNWIYDNIRLKFVGKIA
;
A
#
# COMPACT_ATOMS: atom_id res chain seq x y z
N MET A 1 2.93 -17.76 -11.81
CA MET A 1 2.25 -17.94 -10.50
C MET A 1 0.86 -18.48 -10.76
N THR A 2 0.44 -19.52 -10.04
CA THR A 2 -0.95 -20.00 -10.10
C THR A 2 -1.90 -19.01 -9.42
N LEU A 3 -3.21 -19.06 -9.70
CA LEU A 3 -4.20 -18.18 -9.04
C LEU A 3 -4.17 -18.32 -7.51
N LYS A 4 -3.92 -19.53 -7.00
CA LYS A 4 -3.79 -19.80 -5.56
C LYS A 4 -2.55 -19.12 -4.94
N GLU A 5 -1.40 -19.18 -5.62
CA GLU A 5 -0.18 -18.50 -5.17
C GLU A 5 -0.36 -16.98 -5.08
N ARG A 6 -1.05 -16.39 -6.07
CA ARG A 6 -1.31 -14.95 -6.10
C ARG A 6 -2.20 -14.52 -4.94
N PHE A 7 -3.20 -15.33 -4.61
CA PHE A 7 -4.10 -15.05 -3.50
C PHE A 7 -3.38 -15.15 -2.15
N ILE A 8 -2.59 -16.21 -1.93
CA ILE A 8 -1.80 -16.38 -0.71
C ILE A 8 -0.76 -15.26 -0.57
N HIS A 9 -0.07 -14.89 -1.65
CA HIS A 9 0.87 -13.78 -1.66
C HIS A 9 0.20 -12.46 -1.26
N ALA A 10 -0.96 -12.15 -1.87
CA ALA A 10 -1.69 -10.92 -1.59
C ALA A 10 -2.13 -10.85 -0.11
N ILE A 11 -2.67 -11.94 0.43
CA ILE A 11 -3.10 -11.98 1.84
C ILE A 11 -1.92 -11.83 2.79
N LEU A 12 -0.82 -12.56 2.56
CA LEU A 12 0.37 -12.47 3.42
C LEU A 12 0.98 -11.08 3.40
N PHE A 13 1.05 -10.47 2.22
CA PHE A 13 1.51 -9.10 2.06
C PHE A 13 0.62 -8.11 2.82
N GLU A 14 -0.70 -8.21 2.66
CA GLU A 14 -1.65 -7.30 3.31
C GLU A 14 -1.60 -7.40 4.83
N ILE A 15 -1.55 -8.62 5.37
CA ILE A 15 -1.43 -8.85 6.82
C ILE A 15 -0.12 -8.24 7.34
N GLY A 16 1.00 -8.47 6.65
CA GLY A 16 2.29 -7.91 7.06
C GLY A 16 2.32 -6.38 6.99
N ALA A 17 1.73 -5.79 5.95
CA ALA A 17 1.62 -4.35 5.80
C ALA A 17 0.78 -3.71 6.93
N ILE A 18 -0.36 -4.31 7.29
CA ILE A 18 -1.20 -3.85 8.40
C ILE A 18 -0.43 -3.93 9.73
N VAL A 19 0.24 -5.07 10.00
CA VAL A 19 1.01 -5.25 11.24
C VAL A 19 2.17 -4.24 11.33
N LEU A 20 2.87 -3.99 10.22
CA LEU A 20 3.95 -3.00 10.17
C LEU A 20 3.41 -1.59 10.42
N GLY A 21 2.34 -1.19 9.72
CA GLY A 21 1.70 0.11 9.87
C GLY A 21 1.22 0.35 11.31
N MET A 22 0.54 -0.63 11.89
CA MET A 22 0.12 -0.57 13.30
C MET A 22 1.30 -0.43 14.25
N SER A 23 2.36 -1.21 14.05
CA SER A 23 3.54 -1.19 14.90
C SER A 23 4.23 0.18 14.87
N LEU A 24 4.29 0.82 13.70
CA LEU A 24 4.81 2.18 13.56
C LEU A 24 3.93 3.20 14.28
N ILE A 25 2.60 3.13 14.12
CA ILE A 25 1.67 4.02 14.84
C ILE A 25 1.85 3.88 16.36
N LEU A 26 1.93 2.66 16.88
CA LEU A 26 2.11 2.41 18.31
C LEU A 26 3.49 2.82 18.84
N LEU A 27 4.53 2.77 18.00
CA LEU A 27 5.87 3.19 18.39
C LEU A 27 6.01 4.72 18.46
N PHE A 28 5.32 5.44 17.59
CA PHE A 28 5.43 6.88 17.43
C PHE A 28 4.23 7.67 17.98
N SER A 29 3.24 7.00 18.59
CA SER A 29 2.07 7.64 19.19
C SER A 29 1.58 6.85 20.40
N ASP A 30 1.13 7.55 21.45
CA ASP A 30 0.53 6.96 22.67
C ASP A 30 -0.91 6.48 22.44
N THR A 31 -1.14 5.80 21.31
CA THR A 31 -2.46 5.35 20.88
C THR A 31 -2.73 3.92 21.36
N GLU A 32 -3.97 3.64 21.73
CA GLU A 32 -4.39 2.27 22.07
C GLU A 32 -4.36 1.34 20.85
N VAL A 33 -4.00 0.07 21.06
CA VAL A 33 -3.89 -0.96 20.01
C VAL A 33 -5.17 -1.08 19.17
N GLY A 34 -6.35 -0.98 19.81
CA GLY A 34 -7.63 -1.03 19.11
C GLY A 34 -7.83 0.12 18.12
N LEU A 35 -7.42 1.33 18.50
CA LEU A 35 -7.51 2.50 17.63
C LEU A 35 -6.48 2.41 16.49
N ALA A 36 -5.25 1.97 16.77
CA ALA A 36 -4.23 1.75 15.74
C ALA A 36 -4.66 0.69 14.71
N PHE A 37 -5.29 -0.39 15.16
CA PHE A 37 -5.89 -1.40 14.28
C PHE A 37 -7.01 -0.79 13.43
N GLY A 38 -7.93 -0.04 14.04
CA GLY A 38 -9.02 0.63 13.33
C GLY A 38 -8.52 1.61 12.28
N VAL A 39 -7.46 2.36 12.57
CA VAL A 39 -6.79 3.28 11.63
C VAL A 39 -6.16 2.50 10.47
N GLY A 40 -5.37 1.47 10.76
CA GLY A 40 -4.74 0.64 9.72
C GLY A 40 -5.78 -0.01 8.80
N PHE A 41 -6.87 -0.52 9.37
CA PHE A 41 -7.99 -1.08 8.60
C PHE A 41 -8.68 -0.02 7.75
N ALA A 42 -8.99 1.16 8.31
CA ALA A 42 -9.63 2.25 7.58
C ALA A 42 -8.78 2.74 6.41
N ILE A 43 -7.46 2.88 6.60
CA ILE A 43 -6.52 3.29 5.55
C ILE A 43 -6.42 2.22 4.46
N SER A 44 -6.26 0.93 4.82
CA SER A 44 -6.20 -0.16 3.84
C SER A 44 -7.48 -0.25 3.01
N PHE A 45 -8.64 -0.09 3.66
CA PHE A 45 -9.93 -0.05 2.98
C PHE A 45 -10.04 1.14 2.02
N LEU A 46 -9.69 2.35 2.48
CA LEU A 46 -9.68 3.55 1.65
C LEU A 46 -8.72 3.41 0.46
N ALA A 47 -7.52 2.88 0.69
CA ALA A 47 -6.53 2.65 -0.36
C ALA A 47 -7.05 1.66 -1.41
N THR A 48 -7.70 0.57 -0.97
CA THR A 48 -8.31 -0.42 -1.88
C THR A 48 -9.41 0.20 -2.73
N VAL A 49 -10.31 0.98 -2.11
CA VAL A 49 -11.39 1.67 -2.81
C VAL A 49 -10.82 2.72 -3.78
N TRP A 50 -9.87 3.53 -3.33
CA TRP A 50 -9.21 4.54 -4.17
C TRP A 50 -8.47 3.92 -5.35
N ASN A 51 -7.77 2.81 -5.14
CA ASN A 51 -7.12 2.04 -6.20
C ASN A 51 -8.12 1.60 -7.28
N PHE A 52 -9.29 1.10 -6.88
CA PHE A 52 -10.33 0.76 -7.84
C PHE A 52 -10.86 1.98 -8.61
N VAL A 53 -11.21 3.06 -7.90
CA VAL A 53 -11.75 4.29 -8.50
C VAL A 53 -10.74 4.94 -9.45
N PHE A 54 -9.48 5.07 -9.01
CA PHE A 54 -8.42 5.67 -9.80
C PHE A 54 -8.11 4.85 -11.04
N ASN A 55 -7.96 3.53 -10.92
CA ASN A 55 -7.74 2.67 -12.08
C ASN A 55 -8.91 2.75 -13.07
N TYR A 56 -10.15 2.71 -12.58
CA TYR A 56 -11.33 2.82 -13.44
C TYR A 56 -11.38 4.16 -14.20
N GLY A 57 -11.11 5.28 -13.50
CA GLY A 57 -11.04 6.60 -14.13
C GLY A 57 -9.90 6.71 -15.13
N PHE A 58 -8.71 6.22 -14.77
CA PHE A 58 -7.53 6.27 -15.61
C PHE A 58 -7.70 5.44 -16.89
N ASP A 59 -8.27 4.24 -16.79
CA ASP A 59 -8.50 3.36 -17.94
C ASP A 59 -9.57 3.93 -18.90
N LYS A 60 -10.51 4.74 -18.39
CA LYS A 60 -11.48 5.46 -19.22
C LYS A 60 -10.87 6.63 -20.00
N VAL A 61 -9.86 7.30 -19.41
CA VAL A 61 -9.14 8.41 -20.06
C VAL A 61 -8.05 7.90 -21.00
N PHE A 62 -7.39 6.78 -20.67
CA PHE A 62 -6.31 6.21 -21.45
C PHE A 62 -6.65 4.78 -21.88
N THR A 63 -7.27 4.62 -23.05
CA THR A 63 -7.61 3.31 -23.65
C THR A 63 -6.41 2.55 -24.26
N ALA A 64 -5.22 3.16 -24.29
CA ALA A 64 -4.02 2.52 -24.85
C ALA A 64 -3.52 1.35 -23.97
N PRO A 65 -3.06 0.24 -24.57
CA PRO A 65 -2.53 -0.92 -23.85
C PRO A 65 -1.42 -0.53 -22.85
N ARG A 66 -1.48 -1.04 -21.61
CA ARG A 66 -0.49 -0.76 -20.52
C ARG A 66 0.97 -0.93 -20.98
N GLU A 67 1.22 -1.86 -21.89
CA GLU A 67 2.50 -2.20 -22.53
C GLU A 67 3.09 -1.04 -23.35
N THR A 68 2.23 -0.23 -24.01
CA THR A 68 2.64 0.84 -24.95
C THR A 68 2.78 2.22 -24.30
N ARG A 69 2.43 2.33 -23.00
CA ARG A 69 2.46 3.61 -22.27
C ARG A 69 3.90 3.95 -21.88
N GLY A 70 4.44 5.03 -22.46
CA GLY A 70 5.79 5.53 -22.15
C GLY A 70 5.99 5.88 -20.68
N VAL A 71 7.25 5.90 -20.24
CA VAL A 71 7.67 6.12 -18.83
C VAL A 71 7.00 7.37 -18.22
N ARG A 72 6.82 8.44 -18.99
CA ARG A 72 6.16 9.69 -18.54
C ARG A 72 4.73 9.47 -18.05
N VAL A 73 3.95 8.63 -18.74
CA VAL A 73 2.56 8.32 -18.35
C VAL A 73 2.53 7.47 -17.08
N ARG A 74 3.51 6.57 -16.91
CA ARG A 74 3.65 5.76 -15.68
C ARG A 74 3.99 6.63 -14.47
N VAL A 75 4.96 7.53 -14.61
CA VAL A 75 5.32 8.48 -13.54
C VAL A 75 4.13 9.37 -13.19
N PHE A 76 3.45 9.93 -14.19
CA PHE A 76 2.25 10.75 -13.96
C PHE A 76 1.16 9.95 -13.24
N HIS A 77 0.88 8.72 -13.67
CA HIS A 77 -0.10 7.84 -13.02
C HIS A 77 0.26 7.59 -11.55
N THR A 78 1.50 7.17 -11.26
CA THR A 78 1.93 6.87 -9.89
C THR A 78 1.87 8.12 -9.00
N VAL A 79 2.36 9.27 -9.49
CA VAL A 79 2.33 10.52 -8.73
C VAL A 79 0.91 11.00 -8.49
N ALA A 80 0.04 10.93 -9.50
CA ALA A 80 -1.37 11.33 -9.37
C ALA A 80 -2.15 10.39 -8.44
N PHE A 81 -1.88 9.07 -8.50
CA PHE A 81 -2.47 8.08 -7.61
C PHE A 81 -2.10 8.38 -6.15
N GLU A 82 -0.80 8.52 -5.89
CA GLU A 82 -0.26 8.76 -4.55
C GLU A 82 -0.75 10.09 -3.97
N THR A 83 -0.64 11.16 -4.75
CA THR A 83 -1.10 12.50 -4.32
C THR A 83 -2.60 12.51 -4.04
N GLY A 84 -3.38 11.84 -4.88
CA GLY A 84 -4.82 11.69 -4.66
C GLY A 84 -5.13 10.90 -3.40
N LEU A 85 -4.41 9.81 -3.14
CA LEU A 85 -4.58 8.98 -1.95
C LEU A 85 -4.27 9.78 -0.67
N LEU A 86 -3.16 10.53 -0.65
CA LEU A 86 -2.74 11.38 0.47
C LEU A 86 -3.83 12.38 0.89
N ILE A 87 -4.57 12.95 -0.06
CA ILE A 87 -5.66 13.89 0.24
C ILE A 87 -6.77 13.24 1.07
N PHE A 88 -6.99 11.93 0.93
CA PHE A 88 -7.98 11.19 1.70
C PHE A 88 -7.42 10.57 2.98
N THR A 89 -6.18 10.05 2.96
CA THR A 89 -5.60 9.38 4.13
C THR A 89 -5.21 10.37 5.22
N ILE A 90 -4.64 11.53 4.87
CA ILE A 90 -4.17 12.52 5.86
C ILE A 90 -5.31 13.02 6.76
N PRO A 91 -6.48 13.48 6.26
CA PRO A 91 -7.55 13.94 7.13
C PRO A 91 -8.11 12.83 8.01
N VAL A 92 -8.20 11.60 7.49
CA VAL A 92 -8.71 10.44 8.23
C VAL A 92 -7.77 10.10 9.39
N MET A 93 -6.46 10.06 9.14
CA MET A 93 -5.49 9.83 10.20
C MET A 93 -5.44 10.98 11.22
N ALA A 94 -5.47 12.23 10.76
CA ALA A 94 -5.51 13.39 11.64
C ALA A 94 -6.73 13.33 12.58
N TYR A 95 -7.89 12.96 12.04
CA TYR A 95 -9.13 12.82 12.81
C TYR A 95 -9.07 11.67 13.81
N LEU A 96 -8.65 10.47 13.36
CA LEU A 96 -8.67 9.28 14.20
C LEU A 96 -7.58 9.28 15.28
N LEU A 97 -6.35 9.70 14.93
CA LEU A 97 -5.21 9.74 15.85
C LEU A 97 -5.12 11.06 16.63
N LYS A 98 -6.06 12.00 16.40
CA LYS A 98 -6.05 13.35 16.98
C LYS A 98 -4.74 14.11 16.74
N LEU A 99 -4.15 13.88 15.57
CA LEU A 99 -2.91 14.53 15.14
C LEU A 99 -3.21 15.82 14.37
N THR A 100 -2.25 16.74 14.37
CA THR A 100 -2.28 17.88 13.43
C THR A 100 -2.11 17.37 11.99
N LEU A 101 -2.58 18.13 10.99
CA LEU A 101 -2.41 17.76 9.58
C LEU A 101 -0.95 17.52 9.19
N TRP A 102 -0.02 18.29 9.78
CA TRP A 102 1.42 18.11 9.55
C TRP A 102 1.95 16.80 10.16
N GLN A 103 1.55 16.47 11.38
CA GLN A 103 1.91 15.19 12.01
C GLN A 103 1.30 14.00 11.25
N ALA A 104 0.05 14.10 10.81
CA ALA A 104 -0.60 13.08 10.00
C ALA A 104 0.10 12.91 8.66
N PHE A 105 0.50 13.99 7.99
CA PHE A 105 1.31 13.91 6.77
C PHE A 105 2.64 13.19 6.99
N LEU A 106 3.38 13.54 8.05
CA LEU A 106 4.64 12.86 8.39
C LEU A 106 4.43 11.38 8.75
N ALA A 107 3.36 11.06 9.47
CA ALA A 107 3.01 9.68 9.79
C ALA A 107 2.68 8.88 8.53
N ASP A 108 1.92 9.45 7.60
CA ASP A 108 1.56 8.80 6.34
C ASP A 108 2.81 8.54 5.51
N LEU A 109 3.66 9.55 5.36
CA LEU A 109 4.92 9.43 4.65
C LEU A 109 5.84 8.37 5.27
N GLY A 110 5.92 8.33 6.60
CA GLY A 110 6.72 7.33 7.33
C GLY A 110 6.20 5.90 7.14
N ILE A 111 4.88 5.71 7.23
CA ILE A 111 4.23 4.41 6.99
C ILE A 111 4.44 3.99 5.53
N THR A 112 4.16 4.88 4.57
CA THR A 112 4.29 4.62 3.14
C THR A 112 5.72 4.24 2.78
N LEU A 113 6.73 5.00 3.23
CA LEU A 113 8.14 4.64 2.99
C LEU A 113 8.52 3.30 3.61
N SER A 114 8.05 3.02 4.82
CA SER A 114 8.31 1.75 5.52
C SER A 114 7.66 0.56 4.80
N VAL A 115 6.41 0.72 4.37
CA VAL A 115 5.69 -0.28 3.56
C VAL A 115 6.39 -0.47 2.22
N MET A 116 6.94 0.57 1.61
CA MET A 116 7.69 0.48 0.36
C MET A 116 8.97 -0.37 0.52
N VAL A 117 9.72 -0.13 1.60
CA VAL A 117 10.91 -0.94 1.95
C VAL A 117 10.50 -2.38 2.28
N TYR A 118 9.45 -2.56 3.07
CA TYR A 118 8.88 -3.87 3.38
C TYR A 118 8.47 -4.62 2.11
N ALA A 119 7.81 -3.96 1.16
CA ALA A 119 7.39 -4.57 -0.09
C ALA A 119 8.57 -5.05 -0.93
N LEU A 120 9.65 -4.26 -1.00
CA LEU A 120 10.88 -4.68 -1.69
C LEU A 120 11.47 -5.94 -1.04
N ILE A 121 11.58 -5.96 0.29
CA ILE A 121 12.11 -7.12 1.04
C ILE A 121 11.20 -8.34 0.89
N PHE A 122 9.90 -8.16 1.07
CA PHE A 122 8.90 -9.23 0.97
C PHE A 122 8.90 -9.85 -0.44
N ASN A 123 8.84 -9.02 -1.48
CA ASN A 123 8.88 -9.50 -2.86
C ASN A 123 10.18 -10.23 -3.16
N TRP A 124 11.33 -9.71 -2.71
CA TRP A 124 12.64 -10.37 -2.90
C TRP A 124 12.70 -11.73 -2.20
N ILE A 125 12.24 -11.83 -0.95
CA ILE A 125 12.20 -13.08 -0.20
C ILE A 125 11.25 -14.07 -0.89
N TYR A 126 10.04 -13.62 -1.27
CA TYR A 126 9.04 -14.47 -1.90
C TYR A 126 9.54 -15.02 -3.24
N ASP A 127 10.16 -14.18 -4.07
CA ASP A 127 10.75 -14.60 -5.34
C ASP A 127 11.89 -15.61 -5.13
N ASN A 128 12.76 -15.39 -4.16
CA ASN A 128 13.87 -16.31 -3.87
C ASN A 128 13.38 -17.67 -3.32
N ILE A 129 12.35 -17.66 -2.46
CA ILE A 129 11.68 -18.89 -1.99
C ILE A 129 11.02 -19.60 -3.16
N ARG A 130 10.26 -18.88 -3.99
CA ARG A 130 9.59 -19.42 -5.16
C ARG A 130 10.60 -20.06 -6.12
N LEU A 131 11.74 -19.42 -6.37
CA LEU A 131 12.82 -19.97 -7.20
C LEU A 131 13.42 -21.25 -6.59
N LYS A 132 13.59 -21.34 -5.27
CA LYS A 132 14.08 -22.56 -4.60
C LYS A 132 13.10 -23.72 -4.64
N PHE A 133 11.79 -23.46 -4.60
CA PHE A 133 10.76 -24.52 -4.67
C PHE A 133 10.41 -24.93 -6.11
N VAL A 134 10.39 -24.00 -7.06
CA VAL A 134 10.07 -24.29 -8.47
C VAL A 134 11.32 -24.74 -9.25
N GLY A 135 12.50 -24.23 -8.93
CA GLY A 135 13.77 -24.63 -9.54
C GLY A 135 14.26 -26.03 -9.16
N LYS A 136 13.59 -26.70 -8.20
CA LYS A 136 13.84 -28.11 -7.86
C LYS A 136 12.99 -29.11 -8.67
N ILE A 137 12.09 -28.62 -9.52
CA ILE A 137 11.17 -29.43 -10.34
C ILE A 137 11.46 -29.27 -11.85
N ALA A 138 12.51 -28.50 -12.21
CA ALA A 138 12.98 -28.35 -13.59
C ALA A 138 14.24 -29.18 -13.83
#